data_AF-A1AVT5-F1
#
_entry.id   AF-A1AVT5-F1
#
_cell.length_a   1.000
_cell.length_b   1.000
_cell.length_c   1.000
_cell.angle_alpha   90.00
_cell.angle_beta   90.00
_cell.angle_gamma   90.00
#
_symmetry.space_group_name_H-M   'P 1'
#
loop_
_entity.id
_entity.type
_entity.pdbx_description
1 polymer ?
#
loop_
_entity_poly.entity_id
_entity_poly.type
_entity_poly.pdbx_seq_one_letter_code
_entity_poly.pdbx_strand_id
1 'polypeptide(L)'
;MINKTLGLVVTFALVGSVMAGGDDLDMGPVEPIFDKVVVKSEHNIDTMILTDTSKVIGQTITGAPVTIAAHEACKDRLNLFNTNIEKFKQALASGFLYNTGPLNEMGTLFSPKRWKDYFFCVENHQ
;
A
#
# COMPACT_ATOMS: atom_id res chain seq x y z
N MET A 1 -41.19 -36.43 50.08
CA MET A 1 -41.45 -35.12 49.43
C MET A 1 -40.89 -35.18 48.01
N ILE A 2 -41.77 -35.19 47.03
CA ILE A 2 -41.53 -35.18 45.56
C ILE A 2 -42.21 -33.86 45.10
N ASN A 3 -41.62 -32.94 44.32
CA ASN A 3 -41.44 -32.96 42.86
C ASN A 3 -40.71 -31.65 42.40
N LYS A 4 -39.70 -31.75 41.53
CA LYS A 4 -39.62 -31.35 40.10
C LYS A 4 -39.91 -29.88 39.73
N THR A 5 -38.89 -29.19 39.20
CA THR A 5 -39.05 -28.14 38.16
C THR A 5 -37.69 -27.94 37.43
N LEU A 6 -37.49 -28.52 36.25
CA LEU A 6 -37.78 -28.04 34.88
C LEU A 6 -36.71 -27.08 34.32
N GLY A 7 -35.96 -27.57 33.33
CA GLY A 7 -34.91 -26.84 32.61
C GLY A 7 -35.46 -25.77 31.67
N LEU A 8 -34.62 -24.78 31.38
CA LEU A 8 -34.94 -23.64 30.55
C LEU A 8 -34.04 -23.69 29.30
N VAL A 9 -34.65 -24.07 28.17
CA VAL A 9 -34.05 -23.99 26.83
C VAL A 9 -34.30 -22.59 26.31
N VAL A 10 -33.24 -21.86 25.95
CA VAL A 10 -33.33 -20.54 25.32
C VAL A 10 -33.19 -20.72 23.81
N THR A 11 -34.29 -20.52 23.09
CA THR A 11 -34.32 -20.48 21.63
C THR A 11 -34.17 -19.04 21.16
N PHE A 12 -33.10 -18.73 20.41
CA PHE A 12 -32.96 -17.44 19.72
C PHE A 12 -33.77 -17.47 18.42
N ALA A 13 -34.80 -16.62 18.32
CA ALA A 13 -35.49 -16.36 17.07
C ALA A 13 -34.82 -15.17 16.36
N LEU A 14 -34.20 -15.42 15.20
CA LEU A 14 -33.75 -14.38 14.28
C LEU A 14 -34.97 -13.90 13.47
N VAL A 15 -35.50 -12.74 13.82
CA VAL A 15 -36.53 -12.06 13.02
C VAL A 15 -35.80 -11.17 12.02
N GLY A 16 -35.77 -11.58 10.75
CA GLY A 16 -35.30 -10.73 9.66
C GLY A 16 -36.37 -9.69 9.32
N SER A 17 -36.08 -8.41 9.57
CA SER A 17 -36.82 -7.30 8.98
C SER A 17 -36.18 -6.97 7.64
N VAL A 18 -36.90 -7.20 6.53
CA VAL A 18 -36.60 -6.51 5.27
C VAL A 18 -37.39 -5.21 5.31
N MET A 19 -36.71 -4.07 5.25
CA MET A 19 -37.34 -2.78 5.05
C MET A 19 -37.08 -2.36 3.60
N ALA A 20 -38.17 -2.14 2.88
CA ALA A 20 -38.24 -1.55 1.57
C ALA A 20 -37.92 -0.04 1.62
N GLY A 21 -37.47 0.52 0.50
CA GLY A 21 -37.37 1.97 0.33
C GLY A 21 -36.58 2.30 -0.92
N GLY A 22 -37.28 2.38 -2.04
CA GLY A 22 -36.76 3.04 -3.24
C GLY A 22 -36.47 4.49 -2.89
N ASP A 23 -35.22 4.89 -3.03
CA ASP A 23 -34.84 6.28 -3.17
C ASP A 23 -34.60 6.46 -4.66
N ASP A 24 -35.62 7.00 -5.32
CA ASP A 24 -35.55 7.45 -6.70
C ASP A 24 -34.42 8.48 -6.76
N LEU A 25 -33.28 8.08 -7.31
CA LEU A 25 -32.26 9.04 -7.70
C LEU A 25 -32.87 9.89 -8.82
N ASP A 26 -33.45 11.00 -8.40
CA ASP A 26 -33.65 12.21 -9.18
C ASP A 26 -32.28 12.59 -9.76
N MET A 27 -31.93 11.95 -10.88
CA MET A 27 -30.78 12.33 -11.70
C MET A 27 -31.16 13.62 -12.39
N GLY A 28 -31.02 14.71 -11.63
CA GLY A 28 -30.94 16.05 -12.19
C GLY A 28 -29.85 16.11 -13.26
N PRO A 29 -29.94 17.05 -14.21
CA PRO A 29 -28.95 17.18 -15.28
C PRO A 29 -27.54 17.32 -14.68
N VAL A 30 -26.67 16.36 -14.98
CA VAL A 30 -25.23 16.49 -14.76
C VAL A 30 -24.73 17.56 -15.73
N GLU A 31 -24.59 18.78 -15.22
CA GLU A 31 -23.89 19.84 -15.92
C GLU A 31 -22.39 19.51 -15.91
N PRO A 32 -21.72 19.44 -17.08
CA PRO A 32 -20.28 19.32 -17.11
C PRO A 32 -19.68 20.69 -16.77
N ILE A 33 -19.36 20.93 -15.50
CA ILE A 33 -18.48 22.03 -15.10
C ILE A 33 -17.05 21.66 -15.51
N PHE A 34 -16.75 21.75 -16.80
CA PHE A 34 -15.37 21.89 -17.28
C PHE A 34 -14.96 23.36 -17.18
N ASP A 35 -14.89 23.89 -15.96
CA ASP A 35 -13.93 24.96 -15.69
C ASP A 35 -12.55 24.33 -15.62
N LYS A 36 -12.03 23.99 -16.80
CA LYS A 36 -10.62 23.66 -16.96
C LYS A 36 -9.87 24.98 -16.79
N VAL A 37 -9.51 25.25 -15.54
CA VAL A 37 -8.41 26.13 -15.17
C VAL A 37 -7.29 25.90 -16.18
N VAL A 38 -7.04 26.91 -17.01
CA VAL A 38 -5.80 26.99 -17.79
C VAL A 38 -4.69 27.23 -16.78
N VAL A 39 -4.22 26.15 -16.17
CA VAL A 39 -2.89 26.14 -15.59
C VAL A 39 -1.96 26.15 -16.79
N LYS A 40 -1.48 27.34 -17.16
CA LYS A 40 -0.18 27.43 -17.82
C LYS A 40 0.85 26.93 -16.82
N SER A 41 0.93 25.61 -16.67
CA SER A 41 2.07 24.98 -16.03
C SER A 41 3.09 24.89 -17.16
N GLU A 42 3.93 25.92 -17.24
CA GLU A 42 5.25 25.71 -17.80
C GLU A 42 5.90 24.65 -16.92
N HIS A 43 5.72 23.39 -17.33
CA HIS A 43 6.39 22.25 -16.74
C HIS A 43 7.88 22.46 -16.96
N ASN A 44 8.49 23.14 -16.02
CA ASN A 44 9.83 22.83 -15.57
C ASN A 44 9.85 21.29 -15.34
N ILE A 45 10.45 20.58 -16.29
CA ILE A 45 10.65 19.13 -16.20
C ILE A 45 11.79 18.83 -15.21
N ASP A 46 12.73 19.77 -15.03
CA ASP A 46 13.97 19.57 -14.27
C ASP A 46 13.78 19.58 -12.74
N THR A 47 12.90 20.41 -12.19
CA THR A 47 12.64 20.50 -10.73
C THR A 47 11.72 19.37 -10.28
N MET A 48 10.74 18.93 -11.07
CA MET A 48 9.89 17.79 -10.71
C MET A 48 10.72 16.49 -10.58
N ILE A 49 11.60 16.22 -11.55
CA ILE A 49 12.48 15.04 -11.54
C ILE A 49 13.51 15.09 -10.40
N LEU A 50 14.10 16.25 -10.10
CA LEU A 50 15.02 16.39 -8.97
C LEU A 50 14.33 16.19 -7.60
N THR A 51 13.09 16.68 -7.46
CA THR A 51 12.34 16.51 -6.20
C THR A 51 11.91 15.07 -5.96
N ASP A 52 11.59 14.32 -7.02
CA ASP A 52 11.17 12.94 -6.88
C ASP A 52 12.36 12.02 -6.56
N THR A 53 13.52 12.20 -7.19
CA THR A 53 14.71 11.35 -6.97
C THR A 53 15.28 11.46 -5.55
N SER A 54 15.24 12.65 -4.95
CA SER A 54 15.71 12.89 -3.57
C SER A 54 14.70 12.47 -2.48
N LYS A 55 13.47 12.11 -2.85
CA LYS A 55 12.41 11.74 -1.90
C LYS A 55 12.77 10.47 -1.13
N VAL A 56 12.73 10.57 0.20
CA VAL A 56 12.88 9.43 1.11
C VAL A 56 11.59 8.62 1.12
N ILE A 57 11.70 7.32 0.85
CA ILE A 57 10.59 6.35 0.79
C ILE A 57 10.61 5.35 1.95
N GLY A 58 11.66 5.36 2.78
CA GLY A 58 11.80 4.50 3.95
C GLY A 58 13.18 4.58 4.58
N GLN A 59 13.48 3.65 5.47
CA GLN A 59 14.78 3.50 6.11
C GLN A 59 15.23 2.04 6.08
N THR A 60 16.54 1.81 6.09
CA THR A 60 17.12 0.47 6.24
C THR A 60 17.09 0.04 7.72
N ILE A 61 17.58 -1.18 7.99
CA ILE A 61 17.72 -1.72 9.36
C ILE A 61 18.63 -0.83 10.22
N THR A 62 19.63 -0.18 9.61
CA THR A 62 20.57 0.69 10.31
C THR A 62 20.06 2.13 10.47
N GLY A 63 18.88 2.44 9.94
CA GLY A 63 18.30 3.78 9.93
C GLY A 63 18.73 4.65 8.75
N ALA A 64 19.50 4.13 7.79
CA ALA A 64 19.90 4.89 6.61
C ALA A 64 18.68 5.21 5.72
N PRO A 65 18.51 6.45 5.23
CA PRO A 65 17.38 6.80 4.40
C PRO A 65 17.44 6.10 3.04
N VAL A 66 16.31 5.51 2.64
CA VAL A 66 16.10 4.94 1.31
C VAL A 66 15.46 6.02 0.44
N THR A 67 16.18 6.55 -0.54
CA THR A 67 15.63 7.52 -1.51
C THR A 67 15.12 6.81 -2.78
N ILE A 68 14.33 7.51 -3.60
CA ILE A 68 13.93 6.99 -4.92
C ILE A 68 15.16 6.75 -5.80
N ALA A 69 16.13 7.67 -5.81
CA ALA A 69 17.38 7.48 -6.57
C ALA A 69 18.13 6.21 -6.15
N ALA A 70 18.29 5.98 -4.85
CA ALA A 70 18.97 4.79 -4.34
C ALA A 70 18.18 3.51 -4.66
N HIS A 71 16.84 3.58 -4.62
CA HIS A 71 16.00 2.47 -5.03
C HIS A 71 16.24 2.10 -6.50
N GLU A 72 16.16 3.07 -7.42
CA GLU A 72 16.33 2.82 -8.86
C GLU A 72 17.73 2.26 -9.17
N ALA A 73 18.78 2.87 -8.61
CA ALA A 73 20.14 2.40 -8.83
C ALA A 73 20.37 0.97 -8.30
N CYS A 74 19.84 0.65 -7.12
CA CYS A 74 19.97 -0.68 -6.54
C CYS A 74 19.08 -1.71 -7.20
N LYS A 75 17.92 -1.30 -7.71
CA LYS A 75 17.04 -2.15 -8.51
C LYS A 75 17.78 -2.61 -9.77
N ASP A 76 18.42 -1.71 -10.50
CA ASP A 76 19.18 -2.06 -11.71
C ASP A 76 20.39 -2.95 -11.37
N ARG A 77 21.16 -2.60 -10.33
CA ARG A 77 22.34 -3.37 -9.89
C ARG A 77 22.00 -4.80 -9.47
N LEU A 78 20.84 -5.00 -8.86
CA LEU A 78 20.41 -6.28 -8.30
C LEU A 78 19.43 -7.04 -9.24
N ASN A 79 19.20 -6.55 -10.45
CA ASN A 79 18.25 -7.12 -11.43
C ASN A 79 16.85 -7.34 -10.82
N LEU A 80 16.35 -6.32 -10.13
CA LEU A 80 15.04 -6.33 -9.49
C LEU A 80 13.99 -5.74 -10.44
N PHE A 81 12.73 -6.16 -10.29
CA PHE A 81 11.64 -5.60 -11.08
C PHE A 81 11.25 -4.17 -10.64
N ASN A 82 10.72 -3.39 -11.58
CA ASN A 82 10.24 -2.02 -11.35
C ASN A 82 9.11 -1.95 -10.29
N THR A 83 8.34 -3.02 -10.11
CA THR A 83 7.25 -3.08 -9.11
C THR A 83 7.75 -3.09 -7.66
N ASN A 84 9.07 -3.19 -7.44
CA ASN A 84 9.64 -3.23 -6.10
C ASN A 84 9.49 -1.93 -5.32
N ILE A 85 9.38 -0.77 -5.98
CA ILE A 85 9.22 0.51 -5.26
C ILE A 85 7.87 0.57 -4.55
N GLU A 86 6.80 0.16 -5.23
CA GLU A 86 5.45 0.11 -4.69
C GLU A 86 5.34 -0.97 -3.61
N LYS A 87 5.90 -2.15 -3.90
CA LYS A 87 5.97 -3.26 -2.96
C LYS A 87 6.70 -2.89 -1.66
N PHE A 88 7.83 -2.19 -1.78
CA PHE A 88 8.61 -1.72 -0.63
C PHE A 88 7.79 -0.74 0.21
N LYS A 89 7.19 0.29 -0.41
CA LYS A 89 6.34 1.28 0.26
C LYS A 89 5.16 0.63 0.97
N GLN A 90 4.45 -0.29 0.30
CA GLN A 90 3.33 -1.02 0.88
C GLN A 90 3.75 -1.87 2.07
N ALA A 91 4.82 -2.66 1.92
CA ALA A 91 5.28 -3.55 2.98
C ALA A 91 5.82 -2.78 4.19
N LEU A 92 6.42 -1.60 3.98
CA LEU A 92 6.83 -0.68 5.03
C LEU A 92 5.61 -0.09 5.75
N ALA A 93 4.64 0.46 5.02
CA ALA A 93 3.43 1.09 5.58
C ALA A 93 2.58 0.11 6.40
N SER A 94 2.53 -1.16 5.97
CA SER A 94 1.78 -2.21 6.64
C SER A 94 2.60 -3.00 7.68
N GLY A 95 3.86 -2.63 7.93
CA GLY A 95 4.69 -3.25 8.97
C GLY A 95 5.10 -4.71 8.68
N PHE A 96 4.96 -5.18 7.44
CA PHE A 96 5.31 -6.54 7.05
C PHE A 96 6.54 -6.61 6.13
N LEU A 97 7.36 -5.55 6.09
CA LEU A 97 8.52 -5.47 5.21
C LEU A 97 9.37 -6.74 5.22
N TYR A 98 9.60 -7.36 6.38
CA TYR A 98 10.38 -8.59 6.51
C TYR A 98 9.60 -9.89 6.28
N ASN A 99 8.30 -9.82 6.01
CA ASN A 99 7.47 -10.94 5.57
C ASN A 99 7.43 -11.05 4.03
N THR A 100 8.00 -10.08 3.31
CA THR A 100 8.15 -10.11 1.86
C THR A 100 9.54 -9.64 1.44
N GLY A 101 10.00 -9.91 0.23
CA GLY A 101 11.31 -9.48 -0.25
C GLY A 101 11.22 -8.76 -1.60
N PRO A 102 12.36 -8.26 -2.10
CA PRO A 102 12.46 -7.82 -3.47
C PRO A 102 12.08 -8.93 -4.45
N LEU A 103 11.40 -8.56 -5.54
CA LEU A 103 11.04 -9.44 -6.64
C LEU A 103 12.09 -9.37 -7.74
N ASN A 104 12.55 -10.53 -8.18
CA ASN A 104 13.37 -10.73 -9.39
C ASN A 104 12.79 -11.90 -10.22
N GLU A 105 13.53 -12.36 -11.24
CA GLU A 105 13.14 -13.47 -12.11
C GLU A 105 12.86 -14.79 -11.35
N MET A 106 13.51 -14.98 -10.20
CA MET A 106 13.34 -16.14 -9.33
C MET A 106 12.24 -15.94 -8.28
N GLY A 107 11.53 -14.81 -8.30
CA GLY A 107 10.53 -14.43 -7.31
C GLY A 107 11.11 -13.67 -6.13
N THR A 108 10.60 -13.94 -4.92
CA THR A 108 11.09 -13.35 -3.67
C THR A 108 11.85 -14.38 -2.85
N LEU A 109 12.98 -13.98 -2.27
CA LEU A 109 13.72 -14.84 -1.34
C LEU A 109 12.89 -15.09 -0.06
N PHE A 110 12.72 -16.35 0.32
CA PHE A 110 12.06 -16.74 1.57
C PHE A 110 13.10 -16.99 2.67
N SER A 111 13.68 -15.90 3.20
CA SER A 111 14.63 -15.97 4.31
C SER A 111 14.60 -14.71 5.19
N PRO A 112 15.10 -14.75 6.43
CA PRO A 112 15.28 -13.54 7.24
C PRO A 112 16.17 -12.47 6.57
N LYS A 113 17.01 -12.86 5.61
CA LYS A 113 17.96 -11.99 4.90
C LYS A 113 17.43 -11.45 3.57
N ARG A 114 16.13 -11.59 3.27
CA ARG A 114 15.52 -11.22 1.97
C ARG A 114 15.75 -9.78 1.50
N TRP A 115 15.92 -8.82 2.41
CA TRP A 115 16.25 -7.42 2.07
C TRP A 115 17.74 -7.08 2.21
N LYS A 116 18.57 -8.03 2.64
CA LYS A 116 19.97 -7.77 3.02
C LYS A 116 20.74 -7.11 1.88
N ASP A 117 20.69 -7.69 0.68
CA ASP A 117 21.48 -7.22 -0.45
C ASP A 117 20.96 -5.88 -0.97
N TYR A 118 19.64 -5.67 -0.93
CA TYR A 118 19.02 -4.39 -1.25
C TYR A 118 19.44 -3.29 -0.28
N PHE A 119 19.34 -3.53 1.04
CA PHE A 119 19.75 -2.53 2.04
C PHE A 119 21.25 -2.27 2.01
N PHE A 120 22.06 -3.31 1.83
CA PHE A 120 23.49 -3.15 1.65
C PHE A 120 23.78 -2.26 0.43
N CYS A 121 23.10 -2.48 -0.70
CA CYS A 121 23.26 -1.61 -1.85
C CYS A 121 22.88 -0.16 -1.54
N VAL A 122 21.71 0.08 -0.92
CA VAL A 122 21.24 1.44 -0.60
C VAL A 122 22.21 2.16 0.34
N GLU A 123 22.69 1.49 1.38
CA GLU A 123 23.65 2.03 2.35
C GLU A 123 25.00 2.37 1.73
N ASN A 124 25.39 1.68 0.65
CA ASN A 124 26.64 1.91 -0.07
C ASN A 124 26.45 2.73 -1.36
N HIS A 125 25.24 3.24 -1.62
CA HIS A 125 24.93 4.08 -2.78
C HIS A 125 24.80 5.57 -2.42
N GLN A 126 24.80 5.90 -1.12
CA GLN A 126 24.71 7.29 -0.64
C GLN A 126 25.92 8.14 -1.01
#